data_AF-A0A975FK27-F1
#
_entry.id   AF-A0A975FK27-F1
#
_cell.length_a   1.000
_cell.length_b   1.000
_cell.length_c   1.000
_cell.angle_alpha   90.00
_cell.angle_beta   90.00
_cell.angle_gamma   90.00
#
_symmetry.space_group_name_H-M   'P 1'
#
loop_
_entity.id
_entity.type
_entity.pdbx_description
1 polymer ?
#
loop_
_entity_poly.entity_id
_entity_poly.type
_entity_poly.pdbx_seq_one_letter_code
_entity_poly.pdbx_strand_id
1 'polypeptide(L)'
;MTRTRRILPAALAVLALGAALSGCADAEEKSAAERSDDELRTVAEEQWRTPVTPVGSSTPIVDGVAMAYATDDAGELLLIGVDVETGEEAWSWPASTADVGAGTVLYPRIVTADDREARVVVITPPSVKVNEDYGHRFRMIEPGTGSQIAISDPIWVTDPRSCETVSGICFEGRTDPEAEPVTMRLDSQTAEFAPSTSGV
;
A
#
# COMPACT_ATOMS: atom_id res chain seq x y z
N MET A 1 -42.76 -13.77 11.64
CA MET A 1 -42.64 -12.31 11.40
C MET A 1 -42.32 -12.10 9.93
N THR A 2 -43.29 -11.53 9.22
CA THR A 2 -43.39 -11.49 7.75
C THR A 2 -42.81 -10.17 7.26
N ARG A 3 -41.70 -10.18 6.50
CA ARG A 3 -41.17 -8.95 5.87
C ARG A 3 -41.35 -8.98 4.36
N THR A 4 -42.18 -8.03 3.95
CA THR A 4 -42.69 -7.68 2.64
C THR A 4 -41.58 -7.32 1.64
N ARG A 5 -41.52 -8.03 0.51
CA ARG A 5 -40.73 -7.65 -0.68
C ARG A 5 -41.38 -6.44 -1.37
N ARG A 6 -40.64 -5.35 -1.53
CA ARG A 6 -41.01 -4.25 -2.43
C ARG A 6 -40.33 -4.44 -3.77
N ILE A 7 -41.14 -4.60 -4.80
CA ILE A 7 -40.79 -4.64 -6.22
C ILE A 7 -40.74 -3.18 -6.69
N LEU A 8 -39.62 -2.73 -7.26
CA LEU A 8 -39.53 -1.44 -7.97
C LEU A 8 -39.62 -1.67 -9.48
N PRO A 9 -40.36 -0.83 -10.22
CA PRO A 9 -40.64 -1.02 -11.63
C PRO A 9 -39.46 -0.58 -12.52
N ALA A 10 -39.26 -1.35 -13.58
CA ALA A 10 -38.40 -1.03 -14.70
C ALA A 10 -38.95 0.18 -15.47
N ALA A 11 -38.16 1.25 -15.56
CA ALA A 11 -38.42 2.35 -16.48
C ALA A 11 -37.52 2.21 -17.71
N LEU A 12 -38.13 1.77 -18.81
CA LEU A 12 -37.63 1.88 -20.17
C LEU A 12 -37.37 3.36 -20.49
N ALA A 13 -36.14 3.71 -20.88
CA ALA A 13 -35.85 4.97 -21.55
C ALA A 13 -35.40 4.69 -22.99
N VAL A 14 -36.10 5.33 -23.91
CA VAL A 14 -36.12 5.12 -25.35
C VAL A 14 -34.89 5.74 -26.03
N LEU A 15 -34.38 5.00 -27.01
CA LEU A 15 -33.41 5.39 -28.03
C LEU A 15 -33.76 6.73 -28.71
N ALA A 16 -32.81 7.66 -28.73
CA ALA A 16 -32.75 8.73 -29.71
C ALA A 16 -31.44 8.62 -30.49
N LEU A 17 -31.50 7.89 -31.60
CA LEU A 17 -30.42 7.75 -32.57
C LEU A 17 -30.43 8.99 -33.48
N GLY A 18 -29.71 10.04 -33.09
CA GLY A 18 -29.49 11.23 -33.89
C GLY A 18 -28.21 11.09 -34.72
N ALA A 19 -28.33 10.66 -35.96
CA ALA A 19 -27.24 10.64 -36.94
C ALA A 19 -26.97 12.07 -37.43
N ALA A 20 -25.90 12.70 -36.95
CA ALA A 20 -25.35 13.93 -37.51
C ALA A 20 -24.13 13.57 -38.38
N LEU A 21 -24.36 13.43 -39.68
CA LEU A 21 -23.35 13.39 -40.72
C LEU A 21 -23.15 14.82 -41.26
N SER A 22 -22.03 15.49 -40.95
CA SER A 22 -21.41 16.48 -41.85
C SER A 22 -20.24 17.17 -41.16
N GLY A 23 -19.04 16.99 -41.69
CA GLY A 23 -17.89 17.82 -41.34
C GLY A 23 -16.57 17.08 -41.42
N CYS A 24 -16.21 16.53 -42.58
CA CYS A 24 -14.81 16.22 -42.88
C CYS A 24 -14.09 17.55 -43.12
N ALA A 25 -13.79 18.28 -42.05
CA ALA A 25 -12.67 19.20 -42.08
C ALA A 25 -11.42 18.31 -42.06
N ASP A 26 -10.50 18.52 -43.01
CA ASP A 26 -9.15 17.98 -42.96
C ASP A 26 -8.49 18.51 -41.67
N ALA A 27 -8.75 17.81 -40.56
CA ALA A 27 -7.95 17.93 -39.37
C ALA A 27 -6.58 17.40 -39.76
N GLU A 28 -5.66 18.31 -40.00
CA GLU A 28 -4.24 18.03 -40.19
C GLU A 28 -3.80 17.17 -38.99
N GLU A 29 -3.81 15.86 -39.20
CA GLU A 29 -3.59 14.87 -38.15
C GLU A 29 -2.10 14.93 -37.84
N LYS A 30 -1.72 15.86 -36.95
CA LYS A 30 -0.38 15.91 -36.37
C LYS A 30 0.00 14.48 -36.03
N SER A 31 1.10 14.02 -36.59
CA SER A 31 1.53 12.64 -36.42
C SER A 31 1.64 12.34 -34.92
N ALA A 32 1.39 11.10 -34.52
CA ALA A 32 1.51 10.70 -33.11
C ALA A 32 2.89 11.06 -32.51
N ALA A 33 3.92 11.18 -33.35
CA ALA A 33 5.25 11.62 -32.97
C ALA A 33 5.33 13.12 -32.61
N GLU A 34 4.61 14.00 -33.30
CA GLU A 34 4.62 15.44 -33.04
C GLU A 34 3.74 15.85 -31.85
N ARG A 35 2.71 15.06 -31.50
CA ARG A 35 1.98 15.21 -30.24
C ARG A 35 2.85 14.84 -29.03
N SER A 36 3.63 13.77 -29.16
CA SER A 36 4.60 13.31 -28.16
C SER A 36 5.61 14.41 -27.79
N ASP A 37 6.20 15.09 -28.76
CA ASP A 37 7.25 16.10 -28.48
C ASP A 37 6.72 17.39 -27.83
N ASP A 38 5.47 17.77 -28.08
CA ASP A 38 4.86 18.98 -27.49
C ASP A 38 4.29 18.71 -26.08
N GLU A 39 3.74 17.51 -25.85
CA GLU A 39 3.27 17.08 -24.52
C GLU A 39 4.44 16.83 -23.55
N LEU A 40 5.58 16.35 -24.04
CA LEU A 40 6.80 16.15 -23.25
C LEU A 40 7.55 17.45 -22.90
N ARG A 41 7.14 18.59 -23.47
CA ARG A 41 7.70 19.92 -23.14
C ARG A 41 7.01 20.62 -21.99
N THR A 42 5.96 20.01 -21.43
CA THR A 42 5.32 20.52 -20.22
C THR A 42 6.33 20.40 -19.07
N VAL A 43 6.93 21.51 -18.68
CA VAL A 43 7.80 21.56 -17.50
C VAL A 43 6.92 21.24 -16.30
N ALA A 44 7.19 20.14 -15.61
CA ALA A 44 6.53 19.85 -14.36
C ALA A 44 6.89 20.94 -13.35
N GLU A 45 5.89 21.69 -12.89
CA GLU A 45 6.06 22.68 -11.82
C GLU A 45 5.84 21.99 -10.47
N GLU A 46 6.82 22.09 -9.58
CA GLU A 46 6.71 21.60 -8.20
C GLU A 46 5.54 22.32 -7.49
N GLN A 47 4.49 21.57 -7.15
CA GLN A 47 3.33 22.11 -6.43
C GLN A 47 3.60 22.24 -4.92
N TRP A 48 4.29 21.25 -4.35
CA TRP A 48 4.64 21.20 -2.95
C TRP A 48 5.86 20.29 -2.74
N ARG A 49 6.45 20.37 -1.54
CA ARG A 49 7.55 19.53 -1.09
C ARG A 49 7.43 19.26 0.40
N THR A 50 7.48 17.98 0.76
CA THR A 50 7.50 17.54 2.16
C THR A 50 8.95 17.45 2.66
N PRO A 51 9.31 18.07 3.79
CA PRO A 51 10.69 18.13 4.27
C PRO A 51 11.09 16.86 5.03
N VAL A 52 11.20 15.73 4.33
CA VAL A 52 11.60 14.43 4.90
C VAL A 52 12.84 13.90 4.21
N THR A 53 13.60 13.04 4.89
CA THR A 53 14.69 12.28 4.27
C THR A 53 14.16 10.91 3.88
N PRO A 54 13.79 10.68 2.61
CA PRO A 54 13.19 9.42 2.20
C PRO A 54 14.21 8.28 2.27
N VAL A 55 13.72 7.10 2.67
CA VAL A 55 14.46 5.84 2.70
C VAL A 55 13.75 4.87 1.75
N GLY A 56 14.49 4.29 0.80
CA GLY A 56 13.92 3.38 -0.20
C GLY A 56 13.61 4.06 -1.54
N SER A 57 12.83 3.39 -2.39
CA SER A 57 12.74 3.75 -3.82
C SER A 57 11.32 3.87 -4.38
N SER A 58 10.28 3.76 -3.56
CA SER A 58 8.89 3.86 -4.06
C SER A 58 8.00 4.63 -3.13
N THR A 59 7.07 5.39 -3.73
CA THR A 59 6.06 6.17 -3.04
C THR A 59 4.67 5.80 -3.55
N PRO A 60 4.09 4.66 -3.14
CA PRO A 60 2.77 4.31 -3.59
C PRO A 60 1.73 5.31 -3.08
N ILE A 61 0.69 5.55 -3.89
CA ILE A 61 -0.42 6.42 -3.56
C ILE A 61 -1.68 5.58 -3.42
N VAL A 62 -2.36 5.68 -2.28
CA VAL A 62 -3.64 5.02 -2.00
C VAL A 62 -4.55 6.02 -1.33
N ASP A 63 -5.80 6.14 -1.81
CA ASP A 63 -6.82 7.03 -1.26
C ASP A 63 -6.36 8.48 -1.05
N GLY A 64 -5.57 9.00 -2.00
CA GLY A 64 -5.04 10.37 -1.92
C GLY A 64 -3.86 10.55 -0.97
N VAL A 65 -3.28 9.46 -0.45
CA VAL A 65 -2.12 9.51 0.45
C VAL A 65 -0.91 8.84 -0.22
N ALA A 66 0.15 9.62 -0.42
CA ALA A 66 1.46 9.15 -0.82
C ALA A 66 2.22 8.62 0.39
N MET A 67 2.74 7.40 0.33
CA MET A 67 3.43 6.79 1.47
C MET A 67 4.90 6.58 1.19
N ALA A 68 5.75 6.82 2.17
CA ALA A 68 7.19 6.60 2.04
C ALA A 68 7.79 6.16 3.38
N TYR A 69 8.85 5.37 3.32
CA TYR A 69 9.75 5.29 4.46
C TYR A 69 10.61 6.54 4.50
N ALA A 70 10.86 7.08 5.68
CA ALA A 70 11.67 8.26 5.90
C ALA A 70 12.40 8.17 7.26
N THR A 71 13.42 8.99 7.46
CA THR A 71 13.99 9.21 8.79
C THR A 71 13.61 10.58 9.34
N ASP A 72 13.38 10.66 10.64
CA ASP A 72 13.25 11.93 11.35
C ASP A 72 14.63 12.55 11.68
N ASP A 73 14.61 13.70 12.37
CA ASP A 73 15.83 14.40 12.80
C ASP A 73 16.69 13.60 13.79
N ALA A 74 16.12 12.64 14.50
CA ALA A 74 16.83 11.73 15.40
C ALA A 74 17.44 10.52 14.65
N GLY A 75 17.09 10.34 13.37
CA GLY A 75 17.49 9.21 12.55
C GLY A 75 16.61 7.98 12.73
N GLU A 76 15.46 8.11 13.39
CA GLU A 76 14.51 7.01 13.57
C GLU A 76 13.76 6.74 12.28
N LEU A 77 13.60 5.46 11.93
CA LEU A 77 12.87 5.06 10.73
C LEU A 77 11.36 5.18 10.97
N LEU A 78 10.69 5.88 10.07
CA LEU A 78 9.25 6.09 10.06
C LEU A 78 8.66 5.59 8.74
N LEU A 79 7.42 5.09 8.79
CA LEU A 79 6.54 5.11 7.62
C LEU A 79 5.62 6.33 7.75
N ILE A 80 5.63 7.19 6.74
CA ILE A 80 4.80 8.40 6.69
C ILE A 80 3.74 8.27 5.60
N GLY A 81 2.60 8.93 5.80
CA GLY A 81 1.60 9.23 4.80
C GLY A 81 1.52 10.74 4.57
N VAL A 82 1.54 11.15 3.31
CA VAL A 82 1.50 12.55 2.87
C VAL A 82 0.26 12.75 2.02
N ASP A 83 -0.54 13.75 2.34
CA ASP A 83 -1.69 14.14 1.52
C ASP A 83 -1.18 14.64 0.15
N VAL A 84 -1.67 14.04 -0.94
CA VAL A 84 -1.16 14.35 -2.29
C VAL A 84 -1.60 15.71 -2.81
N GLU A 85 -2.67 16.29 -2.26
CA GLU A 85 -3.18 17.60 -2.66
C GLU A 85 -2.36 18.71 -2.01
N THR A 86 -1.99 18.55 -0.73
CA THR A 86 -1.33 19.61 0.05
C THR A 86 0.17 19.41 0.25
N GLY A 87 0.66 18.17 0.19
CA GLY A 87 2.04 17.82 0.56
C GLY A 87 2.30 17.79 2.07
N GLU A 88 1.25 17.94 2.90
CA GLU A 88 1.34 17.88 4.35
C GLU A 88 1.34 16.43 4.85
N GLU A 89 2.04 16.16 5.96
CA GLU A 89 1.99 14.85 6.62
C GLU A 89 0.59 14.61 7.18
N ALA A 90 -0.08 13.56 6.67
CA ALA A 90 -1.38 13.12 7.17
C ALA A 90 -1.24 12.25 8.42
N TRP A 91 -0.22 11.39 8.44
CA TRP A 91 0.09 10.49 9.56
C TRP A 91 1.52 9.97 9.48
N SER A 92 2.03 9.47 10.61
CA SER A 92 3.32 8.78 10.68
C SER A 92 3.31 7.65 11.71
N TRP A 93 4.09 6.61 11.45
CA TRP A 93 4.26 5.47 12.34
C TRP A 93 5.74 5.08 12.47
N PRO A 94 6.23 4.80 13.70
CA PRO A 94 7.53 4.20 13.88
C PRO A 94 7.62 2.88 13.13
N ALA A 95 8.73 2.69 12.42
CA ALA A 95 9.00 1.54 11.60
C ALA A 95 10.35 0.92 11.93
N SER A 96 10.53 -0.32 11.51
CA SER A 96 11.80 -1.02 11.59
C SER A 96 12.08 -1.74 10.29
N THR A 97 13.36 -1.87 9.97
CA THR A 97 13.84 -2.75 8.93
C THR A 97 13.75 -4.22 9.35
N ALA A 98 13.54 -4.50 10.64
CA ALA A 98 13.79 -5.82 11.22
C ALA A 98 15.16 -6.37 10.81
N ASP A 99 15.25 -7.66 10.51
CA ASP A 99 16.50 -8.33 10.11
C ASP A 99 16.64 -8.44 8.58
N VAL A 100 16.15 -7.44 7.83
CA VAL A 100 16.40 -7.35 6.38
C VAL A 100 17.87 -7.02 6.11
N GLY A 101 18.48 -7.78 5.21
CA GLY A 101 19.89 -7.60 4.85
C GLY A 101 20.16 -6.27 4.16
N ALA A 102 21.41 -5.79 4.28
CA ALA A 102 21.87 -4.60 3.58
C ALA A 102 21.67 -4.73 2.06
N GLY A 103 21.21 -3.63 1.42
CA GLY A 103 20.87 -3.62 -0.01
C GLY A 103 19.44 -4.05 -0.32
N THR A 104 18.68 -4.52 0.67
CA THR A 104 17.23 -4.75 0.50
C THR A 104 16.52 -3.42 0.32
N VAL A 105 15.71 -3.32 -0.73
CA VAL A 105 14.91 -2.12 -1.00
C VAL A 105 13.71 -2.09 -0.05
N LEU A 106 13.62 -1.02 0.74
CA LEU A 106 12.45 -0.76 1.57
C LEU A 106 11.39 -0.04 0.76
N TYR A 107 10.15 -0.51 0.87
CA TYR A 107 9.00 0.15 0.30
C TYR A 107 7.74 -0.17 1.11
N PRO A 108 6.78 0.78 1.19
CA PRO A 108 5.52 0.55 1.89
C PRO A 108 4.80 -0.67 1.31
N ARG A 109 4.41 -1.60 2.18
CA ARG A 109 3.76 -2.85 1.78
C ARG A 109 2.26 -2.65 1.77
N ILE A 110 1.69 -2.54 0.58
CA ILE A 110 0.23 -2.48 0.40
C ILE A 110 -0.28 -3.88 0.13
N VAL A 111 -1.27 -4.31 0.90
CA VAL A 111 -2.03 -5.53 0.66
C VAL A 111 -3.48 -5.20 0.41
N THR A 112 -4.12 -5.98 -0.45
CA THR A 112 -5.57 -5.94 -0.63
C THR A 112 -6.17 -7.06 0.21
N ALA A 113 -7.06 -6.71 1.13
CA ALA A 113 -7.83 -7.70 1.89
C ALA A 113 -8.98 -8.27 1.05
N ASP A 114 -9.66 -9.31 1.54
CA ASP A 114 -10.70 -10.01 0.77
C ASP A 114 -11.96 -9.14 0.56
N ASP A 115 -12.15 -8.13 1.40
CA ASP A 115 -13.14 -7.05 1.24
C ASP A 115 -12.78 -6.07 0.09
N ARG A 116 -11.58 -6.23 -0.50
CA ARG A 116 -10.97 -5.37 -1.52
C ARG A 116 -10.52 -4.00 -1.01
N GLU A 117 -10.41 -3.83 0.30
CA GLU A 117 -9.83 -2.63 0.90
C GLU A 117 -8.30 -2.74 0.93
N ALA A 118 -7.64 -1.64 0.59
CA ALA A 118 -6.19 -1.54 0.67
C ALA A 118 -5.78 -1.33 2.13
N ARG A 119 -4.72 -2.03 2.54
CA ARG A 119 -4.14 -1.92 3.88
C ARG A 119 -2.65 -1.78 3.73
N VAL A 120 -2.04 -1.05 4.65
CA VAL A 120 -0.60 -0.87 4.67
C VAL A 120 -0.04 -1.62 5.85
N VAL A 121 1.00 -2.41 5.60
CA VAL A 121 1.67 -3.19 6.65
C VAL A 121 3.00 -2.55 6.98
N VAL A 122 3.19 -2.28 8.27
CA VAL A 122 4.41 -1.70 8.84
C VAL A 122 5.01 -2.69 9.82
N ILE A 123 6.31 -2.94 9.71
CA ILE A 123 7.02 -3.65 10.77
C ILE A 123 7.38 -2.64 11.85
N THR A 124 6.94 -2.86 13.08
CA THR A 124 7.19 -1.94 14.19
C THR A 124 8.60 -2.10 14.74
N PRO A 125 9.16 -1.06 15.39
CA PRO A 125 10.32 -1.23 16.26
C PRO A 125 10.13 -2.36 17.27
N PRO A 126 11.20 -3.09 17.60
CA PRO A 126 11.16 -4.13 18.61
C PRO A 126 10.80 -3.49 19.96
N SER A 127 9.65 -3.88 20.52
CA SER A 127 9.13 -3.26 21.75
C SER A 127 8.69 -4.28 22.80
N VAL A 128 8.71 -5.57 22.46
CA VAL A 128 8.24 -6.65 23.33
C VAL A 128 9.33 -7.69 23.50
N LYS A 129 9.69 -7.96 24.76
CA LYS A 129 10.59 -9.06 25.09
C LYS A 129 9.81 -10.38 25.14
N VAL A 130 10.28 -11.36 24.39
CA VAL A 130 9.80 -12.75 24.41
C VAL A 130 11.04 -13.62 24.58
N ASN A 131 11.12 -14.38 25.66
CA ASN A 131 12.30 -15.18 26.02
C ASN A 131 13.61 -14.37 26.02
N GLU A 132 13.60 -13.20 26.66
CA GLU A 132 14.73 -12.26 26.80
C GLU A 132 15.19 -11.54 25.52
N ASP A 133 14.66 -11.90 24.35
CA ASP A 133 14.95 -11.24 23.06
C ASP A 133 13.75 -10.43 22.57
N TYR A 134 13.97 -9.45 21.69
CA TYR A 134 12.91 -8.55 21.24
C TYR A 134 12.30 -8.97 19.90
N GLY A 135 10.99 -9.22 19.92
CA GLY A 135 10.20 -9.43 18.71
C GLY A 135 9.68 -8.11 18.12
N HIS A 136 9.58 -8.07 16.80
CA HIS A 136 8.83 -7.06 16.06
C HIS A 136 7.35 -7.39 16.02
N ARG A 137 6.52 -6.49 15.52
CA ARG A 137 5.13 -6.78 15.18
C ARG A 137 4.83 -6.24 13.79
N PHE A 138 3.89 -6.86 13.09
CA PHE A 138 3.24 -6.24 11.96
C PHE A 138 2.08 -5.39 12.45
N ARG A 139 2.07 -4.12 12.09
CA ARG A 139 0.91 -3.23 12.24
C ARG A 139 0.24 -3.09 10.89
N MET A 140 -1.07 -3.29 10.85
CA MET A 140 -1.90 -2.94 9.71
C MET A 140 -2.58 -1.61 9.95
N ILE A 141 -2.52 -0.73 8.96
CA ILE A 141 -3.14 0.59 9.02
C ILE A 141 -4.00 0.84 7.78
N GLU A 142 -5.03 1.65 7.97
CA GLU A 142 -5.83 2.24 6.90
C GLU A 142 -5.00 3.33 6.19
N PRO A 143 -4.80 3.27 4.86
CA PRO A 143 -3.91 4.20 4.16
C PRO A 143 -4.34 5.66 4.24
N GLY A 144 -5.65 5.94 4.16
CA GLY A 144 -6.18 7.31 4.15
C GLY A 144 -6.00 8.05 5.47
N THR A 145 -6.12 7.35 6.60
CA THR A 145 -6.13 7.99 7.93
C THR A 145 -4.93 7.63 8.80
N GLY A 146 -4.19 6.57 8.44
CA GLY A 146 -3.15 5.99 9.27
C GLY A 146 -3.70 5.22 10.48
N SER A 147 -5.02 5.06 10.61
CA SER A 147 -5.63 4.37 11.76
C SER A 147 -5.22 2.90 11.80
N GLN A 148 -4.87 2.41 13.00
CA GLN A 148 -4.53 1.00 13.18
C GLN A 148 -5.77 0.12 13.04
N ILE A 149 -5.70 -0.83 12.10
CA ILE A 149 -6.72 -1.86 11.87
C ILE A 149 -6.44 -3.07 12.77
N ALA A 150 -5.20 -3.56 12.74
CA ALA A 150 -4.79 -4.76 13.46
C ALA A 150 -3.30 -4.70 13.82
N ILE A 151 -2.89 -5.54 14.76
CA ILE A 151 -1.49 -5.72 15.14
C ILE A 151 -1.23 -7.20 15.42
N SER A 152 -0.12 -7.73 14.90
CA SER A 152 0.24 -9.13 15.11
C SER A 152 0.81 -9.37 16.50
N ASP A 153 0.92 -10.66 16.86
CA ASP A 153 1.79 -11.11 17.94
C ASP A 153 3.27 -10.82 17.62
N PRO A 154 4.15 -10.80 18.64
CA PRO A 154 5.59 -10.60 18.45
C PRO A 154 6.21 -11.68 17.55
N ILE A 155 7.16 -11.25 16.70
CA ILE A 155 7.77 -12.11 15.69
C ILE A 155 9.15 -11.62 15.30
N TRP A 156 10.05 -12.55 14.97
CA TRP A 156 11.32 -12.22 14.32
C TRP A 156 11.10 -12.42 12.83
N VAL A 157 11.18 -11.33 12.07
CA VAL A 157 10.86 -11.28 10.64
C VAL A 157 12.10 -10.93 9.82
N THR A 158 12.27 -11.67 8.74
CA THR A 158 13.20 -11.43 7.64
C THR A 158 12.41 -11.41 6.32
N ASP A 159 12.88 -10.60 5.37
CA ASP A 159 12.42 -10.60 3.97
C ASP A 159 10.89 -10.62 3.74
N PRO A 160 10.15 -9.59 4.20
CA PRO A 160 8.73 -9.48 3.88
C PRO A 160 8.52 -9.27 2.37
N ARG A 161 7.70 -10.12 1.75
CA ARG A 161 7.36 -10.12 0.32
C ARG A 161 5.87 -10.34 0.10
N SER A 162 5.35 -9.94 -1.05
CA SER A 162 3.97 -10.28 -1.43
C SER A 162 3.87 -11.78 -1.68
N CYS A 163 2.79 -12.43 -1.21
CA CYS A 163 2.54 -13.82 -1.56
C CYS A 163 2.12 -13.95 -3.04
N GLU A 164 2.61 -14.97 -3.74
CA GLU A 164 2.36 -15.13 -5.19
C GLU A 164 0.92 -15.56 -5.52
N THR A 165 0.30 -16.36 -4.63
CA THR A 165 -0.95 -17.09 -4.95
C THR A 165 -2.14 -16.67 -4.09
N VAL A 166 -1.94 -15.86 -3.06
CA VAL A 166 -2.96 -15.48 -2.07
C VAL A 166 -2.79 -14.03 -1.64
N SER A 167 -3.88 -13.41 -1.19
CA SER A 167 -3.83 -12.14 -0.47
C SER A 167 -3.01 -12.30 0.82
N GLY A 168 -2.09 -11.36 1.06
CA GLY A 168 -1.27 -11.34 2.28
C GLY A 168 0.20 -11.00 2.04
N ILE A 169 0.98 -11.09 3.12
CA ILE A 169 2.44 -10.94 3.11
C ILE A 169 3.05 -12.27 3.48
N CYS A 170 3.95 -12.76 2.63
CA CYS A 170 4.78 -13.91 2.89
C CYS A 170 6.12 -13.41 3.39
N PHE A 171 6.71 -14.09 4.36
CA PHE A 171 7.98 -13.67 4.94
C PHE A 171 8.66 -14.86 5.59
N GLU A 172 9.96 -14.74 5.83
CA GLU A 172 10.67 -15.70 6.66
C GLU A 172 10.65 -15.21 8.11
N GLY A 173 10.37 -16.09 9.05
CA GLY A 173 10.38 -15.69 10.44
C GLY A 173 10.18 -16.83 11.42
N ARG A 174 10.18 -16.47 12.69
CA ARG A 174 10.02 -17.40 13.81
C ARG A 174 9.28 -16.73 14.96
N THR A 175 8.59 -17.54 15.75
CA THR A 175 7.87 -17.12 16.97
C THR A 175 8.67 -17.40 18.25
N ASP A 176 9.76 -18.15 18.12
CA ASP A 176 10.70 -18.46 19.18
C ASP A 176 12.09 -18.06 18.65
N PRO A 177 12.88 -17.25 19.38
CA PRO A 177 14.19 -16.81 18.93
C PRO A 177 15.19 -17.95 18.74
N GLU A 178 14.97 -19.10 19.39
CA GLU A 178 15.82 -20.29 19.27
C GLU A 178 15.37 -21.22 18.13
N ALA A 179 14.20 -20.99 17.53
CA ALA A 179 13.72 -21.79 16.42
C ALA A 179 14.38 -21.42 15.09
N GLU A 180 14.40 -22.39 14.17
CA GLU A 180 14.75 -22.17 12.78
C GLU A 180 13.67 -21.31 12.09
N PRO A 181 14.05 -20.33 11.24
CA PRO A 181 13.09 -19.57 10.45
C PRO A 181 12.28 -20.47 9.53
N VAL A 182 10.97 -20.20 9.43
CA VAL A 182 10.07 -20.84 8.48
C VAL A 182 9.38 -19.78 7.63
N THR A 183 8.94 -20.17 6.43
CA THR A 183 8.07 -19.30 5.64
C THR A 183 6.71 -19.19 6.32
N MET A 184 6.32 -17.96 6.64
CA MET A 184 5.03 -17.65 7.24
C MET A 184 4.23 -16.73 6.32
N ARG A 185 2.91 -16.75 6.51
CA ARG A 185 1.95 -15.88 5.84
C ARG A 185 1.24 -15.04 6.90
N LEU A 186 1.24 -13.72 6.71
CA LEU A 186 0.41 -12.78 7.43
C LEU A 186 -0.95 -12.69 6.72
N ASP A 187 -2.01 -12.98 7.45
CA ASP A 187 -3.38 -12.82 6.99
C ASP A 187 -3.73 -11.33 6.90
N SER A 188 -4.08 -10.83 5.71
CA SER A 188 -4.32 -9.41 5.49
C SER A 188 -5.56 -8.87 6.20
N GLN A 189 -6.44 -9.73 6.74
CA GLN A 189 -7.61 -9.31 7.48
C GLN A 189 -7.33 -9.11 8.97
N THR A 190 -6.61 -10.04 9.59
CA THR A 190 -6.51 -10.14 11.05
C THR A 190 -5.13 -9.77 11.61
N ALA A 191 -4.11 -9.67 10.77
CA ALA A 191 -2.70 -9.60 11.19
C ALA A 191 -2.22 -10.82 11.98
N GLU A 192 -2.97 -11.92 11.96
CA GLU A 192 -2.48 -13.22 12.41
C GLU A 192 -1.52 -13.80 11.37
N PHE A 193 -0.57 -14.61 11.80
CA PHE A 193 0.34 -15.30 10.91
C PHE A 193 0.37 -16.80 11.19
N ALA A 194 0.61 -17.57 10.15
CA ALA A 194 0.75 -19.03 10.21
C ALA A 194 1.82 -19.51 9.24
N PRO A 195 2.43 -20.69 9.47
CA PRO A 195 3.29 -21.31 8.47
C PRO A 195 2.60 -21.41 7.10
N SER A 196 3.32 -21.04 6.03
CA SER A 196 2.80 -21.17 4.68
C SER A 196 2.75 -22.65 4.28
N THR A 197 1.57 -23.15 3.92
CA THR A 197 1.39 -24.54 3.44
C THR A 197 1.69 -24.71 1.95
N SER A 198 1.72 -23.60 1.21
CA SER A 198 2.18 -23.54 -0.18
C SER A 198 3.69 -23.35 -0.15
N GLY A 199 4.42 -24.35 -0.68
CA GLY A 199 5.84 -24.18 -0.99
C GLY A 199 6.04 -22.95 -1.86
N VAL A 200 7.13 -22.23 -1.60
CA VAL A 200 7.54 -20.98 -2.27
C VAL A 200 7.29 -21.04 -3.77
#